data_AF-A0A967LCX3-F1
#
_entry.id   AF-A0A967LCX3-F1
#
_cell.length_a   1.000
_cell.length_b   1.000
_cell.length_c   1.000
_cell.angle_alpha   90.00
_cell.angle_beta   90.00
_cell.angle_gamma   90.00
#
_symmetry.space_group_name_H-M   'P 1'
#
loop_
_entity.id
_entity.type
_entity.pdbx_description
1 polymer ?
#
loop_
_entity_poly.entity_id
_entity_poly.type
_entity_poly.pdbx_seq_one_letter_code
_entity_poly.pdbx_strand_id
1 'polypeptide(L)'
;METLAVRTLADGLTFGEGPRWHDGKLWISDMHGHRIVTCDMNGNIDEIHRVENRPSGLGWLPDGRLLFVSMLDMKLCVLADGSASDYCDLSPFVGGDPNDMVVDAQGRAYVGNFGFDLIGGEEMKGADLVMVGLDRKATVVANDLLFPNGTVITPDGRTL
;
A
#
# COMPACT_ATOMS: atom_id res chain seq x y z
N MET A 1 22.28 17.51 19.42
CA MET A 1 21.85 16.34 18.63
C MET A 1 21.37 15.32 19.64
N GLU A 2 20.10 14.94 19.60
CA GLU A 2 19.54 13.97 20.53
C GLU A 2 19.71 12.58 19.93
N THR A 3 20.21 11.62 20.71
CA THR A 3 20.38 10.23 20.26
C THR A 3 19.10 9.48 20.56
N LEU A 4 18.43 8.99 19.51
CA LEU A 4 17.26 8.14 19.65
C LEU A 4 17.70 6.69 19.93
N ALA A 5 17.04 6.04 20.89
CA ALA A 5 17.21 4.62 21.16
C ALA A 5 16.11 3.82 20.45
N VAL A 6 16.49 2.74 19.78
CA VAL A 6 15.55 1.82 19.14
C VAL A 6 15.29 0.61 20.03
N ARG A 7 14.05 0.11 20.02
CA ARG A 7 13.69 -1.18 20.60
C ARG A 7 12.83 -1.94 19.60
N THR A 8 12.94 -3.26 19.56
CA THR A 8 12.00 -4.11 18.83
C THR A 8 10.61 -3.95 19.47
N LEU A 9 9.61 -3.62 18.66
CA LEU A 9 8.21 -3.60 19.09
C LEU A 9 7.58 -4.99 18.92
N ALA A 10 7.74 -5.59 17.74
CA ALA A 10 7.29 -6.94 17.42
C ALA A 10 8.24 -7.60 16.40
N ASP A 11 8.18 -8.92 16.31
CA ASP A 11 8.90 -9.77 15.36
C ASP A 11 7.96 -10.81 14.72
N GLY A 12 8.49 -11.74 13.92
CA GLY A 12 7.70 -12.85 13.34
C GLY A 12 6.89 -12.50 12.07
N LEU A 13 7.12 -11.33 11.49
CA LEU A 13 6.67 -10.99 10.13
C LEU A 13 7.61 -11.63 9.10
N THR A 14 7.07 -12.10 7.98
CA THR A 14 7.90 -12.60 6.87
C THR A 14 8.49 -11.43 6.08
N PHE A 15 7.66 -10.45 5.74
CA PHE A 15 8.09 -9.19 5.12
C PHE A 15 7.08 -8.08 5.45
N GLY A 16 7.32 -7.34 6.53
CA GLY A 16 6.44 -6.25 6.97
C GLY A 16 6.60 -5.00 6.09
N GLU A 17 5.59 -4.72 5.27
CA GLU A 17 5.56 -3.64 4.28
C GLU A 17 4.42 -2.65 4.58
N GLY A 18 4.59 -1.43 4.07
CA GLY A 18 3.53 -0.41 4.09
C GLY A 18 3.00 -0.08 5.48
N PRO A 19 3.83 0.09 6.54
CA PRO A 19 3.32 0.34 7.87
C PRO A 19 2.52 1.64 7.92
N ARG A 20 1.36 1.61 8.57
CA ARG A 20 0.49 2.78 8.79
C ARG A 20 -0.05 2.80 10.20
N TRP A 21 -0.03 3.96 10.86
CA TRP A 21 -0.68 4.12 12.14
C TRP A 21 -2.16 4.46 11.94
N HIS A 22 -3.06 3.67 12.51
CA HIS A 22 -4.50 3.90 12.41
C HIS A 22 -5.21 3.30 13.62
N ASP A 23 -6.13 4.07 14.22
CA ASP A 23 -6.94 3.67 15.38
C ASP A 23 -6.14 3.03 16.53
N GLY A 24 -4.99 3.64 16.85
CA GLY A 24 -4.15 3.24 17.99
C GLY A 24 -3.32 1.98 17.77
N LYS A 25 -3.28 1.45 16.54
CA LYS A 25 -2.44 0.31 16.16
C LYS A 25 -1.58 0.62 14.93
N LEU A 26 -0.48 -0.11 14.82
CA LEU A 26 0.34 -0.16 13.61
C LEU A 26 -0.20 -1.24 12.66
N TRP A 27 -0.72 -0.85 11.51
CA TRP A 27 -1.17 -1.74 10.45
C TRP A 27 -0.04 -2.04 9.50
N ILE A 28 0.09 -3.30 9.07
CA ILE A 28 1.21 -3.78 8.28
C ILE A 28 0.71 -4.81 7.27
N SER A 29 1.18 -4.72 6.04
CA SER A 29 1.08 -5.80 5.07
C SER A 29 2.24 -6.76 5.27
N ASP A 30 1.99 -7.96 5.78
CA ASP A 30 3.01 -9.02 5.81
C ASP A 30 3.04 -9.68 4.43
N MET A 31 3.74 -9.02 3.50
CA MET A 31 3.63 -9.23 2.05
C MET A 31 3.86 -10.69 1.67
N HIS A 32 4.93 -11.29 2.19
CA HIS A 32 5.27 -12.70 1.95
C HIS A 32 4.60 -13.65 2.95
N GLY A 33 3.96 -13.13 3.99
CA GLY A 33 3.08 -13.88 4.89
C GLY A 33 1.63 -13.98 4.39
N HIS A 34 1.30 -13.33 3.27
CA HIS A 34 -0.02 -13.34 2.63
C HIS A 34 -1.15 -12.85 3.57
N ARG A 35 -0.88 -11.82 4.37
CA ARG A 35 -1.83 -11.32 5.37
C ARG A 35 -1.64 -9.84 5.68
N ILE A 36 -2.72 -9.20 6.08
CA ILE A 36 -2.73 -7.86 6.69
C ILE A 36 -2.88 -8.06 8.20
N VAL A 37 -2.00 -7.43 8.96
CA VAL A 37 -1.95 -7.56 10.41
C VAL A 37 -1.97 -6.19 11.09
N THR A 38 -2.33 -6.18 12.37
CA THR A 38 -2.09 -5.04 13.25
C THR A 38 -1.12 -5.41 14.36
N CYS A 39 -0.36 -4.43 14.84
CA CYS A 39 0.51 -4.55 16.00
C CYS A 39 0.15 -3.45 17.00
N ASP A 40 -0.12 -3.85 18.25
CA ASP A 40 -0.34 -2.89 19.34
C ASP A 40 1.00 -2.42 19.98
N MET A 41 0.92 -1.48 20.93
CA MET A 41 2.11 -0.95 21.60
C MET A 41 2.81 -1.93 22.57
N ASN A 42 2.16 -3.07 22.86
CA ASN A 42 2.74 -4.17 23.62
C ASN A 42 3.45 -5.20 22.72
N GLY A 43 3.38 -5.03 21.40
CA GLY A 43 3.96 -5.95 20.43
C GLY A 43 3.04 -7.10 20.03
N ASN A 44 1.77 -7.09 20.44
CA ASN A 44 0.83 -8.14 20.05
C ASN A 44 0.44 -7.98 18.59
N ILE A 45 0.55 -9.06 17.81
CA ILE A 45 0.17 -9.09 16.40
C ILE A 45 -1.18 -9.80 16.23
N ASP A 46 -2.16 -9.10 15.66
CA ASP A 46 -3.46 -9.66 15.28
C ASP A 46 -3.55 -9.77 13.75
N GLU A 47 -3.89 -10.96 13.23
CA GLU A 47 -4.22 -11.13 11.81
C GLU A 47 -5.62 -10.60 11.53
N ILE A 48 -5.72 -9.60 10.63
CA ILE A 48 -6.99 -8.96 10.27
C ILE A 48 -7.60 -9.64 9.05
N HIS A 49 -6.78 -9.93 8.05
CA HIS A 49 -7.24 -10.53 6.82
C HIS A 49 -6.14 -11.33 6.13
N ARG A 50 -6.48 -12.52 5.64
CA ARG A 50 -5.62 -13.32 4.78
C ARG A 50 -5.96 -13.02 3.33
N VAL A 51 -4.93 -12.79 2.52
CA VAL A 51 -5.07 -12.58 1.09
C VAL A 51 -4.48 -13.76 0.33
N GLU A 52 -4.92 -13.99 -0.89
CA GLU A 52 -4.41 -15.10 -1.71
C GLU A 52 -2.95 -14.86 -2.13
N ASN A 53 -2.68 -13.66 -2.65
CA ASN A 53 -1.36 -13.25 -3.13
C ASN A 53 -0.69 -12.25 -2.17
N ARG A 54 0.03 -11.25 -2.68
CA ARG A 54 0.87 -10.36 -1.88
C ARG A 54 0.15 -9.04 -1.59
N PRO A 55 -0.19 -8.74 -0.33
CA PRO A 55 -0.65 -7.41 0.05
C PRO A 55 0.54 -6.45 0.16
N SER A 56 0.35 -5.18 -0.19
CA SER A 56 1.38 -4.15 -0.07
C SER A 56 0.79 -2.85 0.48
N GLY A 57 0.78 -1.74 -0.28
CA GLY A 57 0.37 -0.43 0.21
C GLY A 57 -1.00 -0.43 0.88
N LEU A 58 -1.11 0.27 2.03
CA LEU A 58 -2.31 0.40 2.84
C LEU A 58 -2.79 1.85 2.93
N GLY A 59 -4.11 2.05 2.96
CA GLY A 59 -4.71 3.36 3.18
C GLY A 59 -6.21 3.27 3.45
N TRP A 60 -6.83 4.34 3.96
CA TRP A 60 -8.23 4.33 4.37
C TRP A 60 -9.05 5.30 3.55
N LEU A 61 -10.24 4.86 3.14
CA LEU A 61 -11.26 5.74 2.63
C LEU A 61 -11.80 6.64 3.75
N PRO A 62 -12.40 7.80 3.44
CA PRO A 62 -13.00 8.68 4.44
C PRO A 62 -14.10 8.03 5.28
N ASP A 63 -14.71 6.96 4.79
CA ASP A 63 -15.73 6.17 5.50
C ASP A 63 -15.14 5.07 6.40
N GLY A 64 -13.80 5.00 6.53
CA GLY A 64 -13.09 4.06 7.40
C GLY A 64 -12.80 2.71 6.77
N ARG A 65 -13.24 2.43 5.54
CA ARG A 65 -12.89 1.18 4.86
C ARG A 65 -11.40 1.17 4.48
N LEU A 66 -10.76 0.02 4.68
CA LEU A 66 -9.36 -0.18 4.32
C LEU A 66 -9.24 -0.48 2.82
N LEU A 67 -8.36 0.24 2.15
CA LEU A 67 -7.82 -0.10 0.84
C LEU A 67 -6.46 -0.77 1.01
N PHE A 68 -6.21 -1.77 0.18
CA PHE A 68 -4.89 -2.38 0.06
C PHE A 68 -4.59 -2.74 -1.39
N VAL A 69 -3.31 -2.64 -1.77
CA VAL A 69 -2.84 -3.11 -3.07
C VAL A 69 -2.66 -4.62 -3.01
N SER A 70 -3.29 -5.35 -3.94
CA SER A 70 -2.97 -6.76 -4.21
C SER A 70 -1.96 -6.81 -5.35
N MET A 71 -0.69 -6.86 -4.97
CA MET A 71 0.46 -6.59 -5.83
C MET A 71 0.48 -7.50 -7.08
N LEU A 72 0.48 -8.82 -6.87
CA LEU A 72 0.58 -9.78 -7.98
C LEU A 72 -0.73 -9.94 -8.77
N ASP A 73 -1.86 -9.52 -8.21
CA ASP A 73 -3.14 -9.49 -8.94
C ASP A 73 -3.31 -8.21 -9.75
N MET A 74 -2.39 -7.24 -9.61
CA MET A 74 -2.44 -5.91 -10.22
C MET A 74 -3.75 -5.18 -9.94
N LYS A 75 -4.21 -5.23 -8.69
CA LYS A 75 -5.49 -4.65 -8.26
C LYS A 75 -5.35 -3.78 -7.03
N LEU A 76 -6.21 -2.78 -6.96
CA LEU A 76 -6.57 -2.15 -5.70
C LEU A 76 -7.81 -2.87 -5.15
N CYS A 77 -7.76 -3.29 -3.90
CA CYS A 77 -8.83 -3.98 -3.21
C CYS A 77 -9.36 -3.15 -2.04
N VAL A 78 -10.61 -3.40 -1.64
CA VAL A 78 -11.23 -2.82 -0.44
C VAL A 78 -11.62 -3.94 0.52
N LEU A 79 -11.28 -3.79 1.79
CA LEU A 79 -11.73 -4.63 2.89
C LEU A 79 -12.85 -3.91 3.65
N ALA A 80 -14.04 -4.51 3.64
CA ALA A 80 -15.22 -4.01 4.34
C ALA A 80 -15.98 -5.18 4.99
N ASP A 81 -16.44 -4.99 6.23
CA ASP A 81 -17.22 -5.98 6.98
C ASP A 81 -16.55 -7.37 7.03
N GLY A 82 -15.22 -7.41 7.11
CA GLY A 82 -14.41 -8.63 7.16
C GLY A 82 -14.18 -9.33 5.81
N SER A 83 -14.68 -8.77 4.71
CA SER A 83 -14.54 -9.33 3.36
C SER A 83 -13.81 -8.39 2.41
N ALA A 84 -12.90 -8.94 1.61
CA ALA A 84 -12.19 -8.21 0.56
C ALA A 84 -12.92 -8.33 -0.79
N SER A 85 -12.88 -7.26 -1.57
CA SER A 85 -13.38 -7.23 -2.95
C SER A 85 -12.56 -6.28 -3.82
N ASP A 86 -12.60 -6.49 -5.13
CA ASP A 86 -11.93 -5.63 -6.10
C ASP A 86 -12.49 -4.19 -6.02
N TYR A 87 -11.59 -3.22 -5.93
CA TYR A 87 -11.92 -1.80 -5.95
C TYR A 87 -11.60 -1.17 -7.31
N CYS A 88 -10.44 -1.50 -7.89
CA CYS A 88 -10.02 -1.04 -9.21
C CYS A 88 -9.00 -2.03 -9.83
N ASP A 89 -9.12 -2.28 -11.14
CA ASP A 89 -8.09 -2.98 -11.92
C ASP A 89 -6.98 -1.99 -12.33
N LEU A 90 -5.75 -2.27 -11.92
CA LEU A 90 -4.58 -1.43 -12.18
C LEU A 90 -3.76 -1.94 -13.36
N SER A 91 -3.98 -3.18 -13.83
CA SER A 91 -3.17 -3.82 -14.86
C SER A 91 -3.00 -3.00 -16.16
N PRO A 92 -3.96 -2.17 -16.62
CA PRO A 92 -3.77 -1.34 -17.81
C PRO A 92 -2.87 -0.11 -17.60
N PHE A 93 -2.50 0.20 -16.36
CA PHE A 93 -1.87 1.47 -15.96
C PHE A 93 -0.49 1.30 -15.33
N VAL A 94 -0.01 0.07 -15.18
CA VAL A 94 1.26 -0.23 -14.51
C VAL A 94 2.20 -0.99 -15.44
N GLY A 95 3.49 -0.61 -15.42
CA GLY A 95 4.54 -1.28 -16.21
C GLY A 95 5.20 -2.44 -15.47
N GLY A 96 4.95 -2.57 -14.17
CA GLY A 96 5.39 -3.65 -13.30
C GLY A 96 4.49 -3.74 -12.07
N ASP A 97 4.88 -4.53 -11.08
CA ASP A 97 4.05 -4.80 -9.90
C ASP A 97 3.66 -3.50 -9.16
N PRO A 98 2.35 -3.22 -8.94
CA PRO A 98 1.92 -2.14 -8.06
C PRO A 98 2.28 -2.45 -6.61
N ASN A 99 2.78 -1.47 -5.88
CA ASN A 99 3.30 -1.69 -4.53
C ASN A 99 2.70 -0.71 -3.51
N ASP A 100 3.43 0.34 -3.15
CA ASP A 100 3.01 1.20 -2.05
C ASP A 100 1.95 2.21 -2.51
N MET A 101 1.18 2.69 -1.54
CA MET A 101 0.03 3.53 -1.76
C MET A 101 -0.15 4.55 -0.65
N VAL A 102 -0.60 5.75 -1.02
CA VAL A 102 -1.15 6.71 -0.07
C VAL A 102 -2.56 7.11 -0.49
N VAL A 103 -3.46 7.27 0.48
CA VAL A 103 -4.84 7.74 0.26
C VAL A 103 -4.97 9.13 0.84
N ASP A 104 -5.50 10.06 0.06
CA ASP A 104 -5.70 11.43 0.52
C ASP A 104 -7.00 11.62 1.32
N ALA A 105 -7.18 12.80 1.89
CA ALA A 105 -8.36 13.14 2.71
C ALA A 105 -9.69 13.09 1.94
N GLN A 106 -9.67 13.10 0.60
CA GLN A 106 -10.88 12.95 -0.22
C GLN A 106 -11.18 11.49 -0.53
N GLY A 107 -10.22 10.59 -0.34
CA GLY A 107 -10.34 9.17 -0.68
C GLY A 107 -9.74 8.81 -2.04
N ARG A 108 -8.91 9.67 -2.63
CA ARG A 108 -8.14 9.35 -3.84
C ARG A 108 -6.92 8.53 -3.43
N ALA A 109 -6.73 7.37 -4.06
CA ALA A 109 -5.59 6.50 -3.82
C ALA A 109 -4.50 6.73 -4.87
N TYR A 110 -3.27 6.99 -4.45
CA TYR A 110 -2.10 7.15 -5.31
C TYR A 110 -1.21 5.94 -5.14
N VAL A 111 -1.08 5.13 -6.20
CA VAL A 111 -0.42 3.83 -6.20
C VAL A 111 0.84 3.90 -7.06
N GLY A 112 1.99 3.61 -6.46
CA GLY A 112 3.25 3.43 -7.17
C GLY A 112 3.40 2.01 -7.70
N ASN A 113 4.24 1.83 -8.72
CA ASN A 113 4.58 0.51 -9.25
C ASN A 113 6.06 0.42 -9.64
N PHE A 114 6.52 -0.80 -9.96
CA PHE A 114 7.93 -1.05 -10.26
C PHE A 114 8.36 -0.53 -11.65
N GLY A 115 7.43 -0.35 -12.59
CA GLY A 115 7.70 0.12 -13.95
C GLY A 115 8.20 -0.94 -14.95
N PHE A 116 8.65 -2.10 -14.45
CA PHE A 116 9.17 -3.21 -15.26
C PHE A 116 9.07 -4.54 -14.48
N ASP A 117 9.25 -5.66 -15.17
CA ASP A 117 9.32 -6.98 -14.54
C ASP A 117 10.68 -7.20 -13.86
N LEU A 118 10.76 -6.76 -12.60
CA LEU A 118 11.94 -6.89 -11.75
C LEU A 118 12.34 -8.36 -11.51
N ILE A 119 11.38 -9.27 -11.43
CA ILE A 119 11.63 -10.68 -11.11
C ILE A 119 12.07 -11.46 -12.35
N GLY A 120 11.46 -11.16 -13.50
CA GLY A 120 11.85 -11.69 -14.81
C GLY A 120 13.16 -11.11 -15.34
N GLY A 121 13.70 -10.06 -14.72
CA GLY A 121 14.98 -9.47 -15.06
C GLY A 121 14.93 -8.54 -16.27
N GLU A 122 13.79 -7.88 -16.51
CA GLU A 122 13.71 -6.81 -17.49
C GLU A 122 14.66 -5.66 -17.15
N GLU A 123 15.11 -4.94 -18.19
CA GLU A 123 15.84 -3.68 -17.98
C GLU A 123 14.96 -2.67 -17.25
N MET A 124 15.56 -1.93 -16.32
CA MET A 124 14.89 -0.91 -15.53
C MET A 124 14.30 0.17 -16.45
N LYS A 125 13.02 0.50 -16.21
CA LYS A 125 12.27 1.55 -16.91
C LYS A 125 11.65 2.50 -15.90
N GLY A 126 11.31 3.70 -16.35
CA GLY A 126 10.48 4.62 -15.57
C GLY A 126 9.10 3.99 -15.29
N ALA A 127 8.54 4.31 -14.14
CA ALA A 127 7.24 3.89 -13.66
C ALA A 127 6.28 5.08 -13.59
N ASP A 128 5.00 4.75 -13.72
CA ASP A 128 3.91 5.69 -13.57
C ASP A 128 3.38 5.73 -12.12
N LEU A 129 2.92 6.91 -11.69
CA LEU A 129 2.07 7.03 -10.51
C LEU A 129 0.61 7.00 -10.95
N VAL A 130 -0.15 6.02 -10.46
CA VAL A 130 -1.55 5.82 -10.80
C VAL A 130 -2.43 6.39 -9.69
N MET A 131 -3.39 7.23 -10.03
CA MET A 131 -4.42 7.69 -9.10
C MET A 131 -5.73 6.97 -9.37
N VAL A 132 -6.33 6.38 -8.35
CA VAL A 132 -7.70 5.86 -8.37
C VAL A 132 -8.62 6.92 -7.74
N GLY A 133 -9.54 7.44 -8.56
CA GLY A 133 -10.50 8.47 -8.17
C GLY A 133 -11.69 7.95 -7.36
N LEU A 134 -12.55 8.87 -6.92
CA LEU A 134 -13.77 8.55 -6.15
C LEU A 134 -14.80 7.74 -6.94
N ASP A 135 -14.73 7.81 -8.27
CA ASP A 135 -15.51 6.99 -9.20
C ASP A 135 -14.87 5.61 -9.45
N ARG A 136 -13.81 5.28 -8.70
CA ARG A 136 -13.01 4.04 -8.77
C ARG A 136 -12.29 3.82 -10.09
N LYS A 137 -12.08 4.88 -10.88
CA LYS A 137 -11.29 4.80 -12.11
C LYS A 137 -9.85 5.17 -11.85
N ALA A 138 -8.95 4.40 -12.46
CA ALA A 138 -7.52 4.68 -12.47
C ALA A 138 -7.15 5.69 -13.57
N THR A 139 -6.15 6.53 -13.31
CA THR A 139 -5.55 7.47 -14.26
C THR A 139 -4.09 7.68 -13.90
N VAL A 140 -3.20 7.70 -14.89
CA VAL A 140 -1.79 8.06 -14.69
C VAL A 140 -1.70 9.57 -14.40
N VAL A 141 -1.09 9.94 -13.27
CA VAL A 141 -0.98 11.33 -12.81
C VAL A 141 0.46 11.85 -12.76
N ALA A 142 1.44 10.96 -12.83
CA ALA A 142 2.84 11.28 -13.08
C ALA A 142 3.49 10.10 -13.81
N ASN A 143 4.52 10.38 -14.62
CA ASN A 143 5.26 9.39 -15.39
C ASN A 143 6.77 9.61 -15.22
N ASP A 144 7.55 8.64 -15.72
CA ASP A 144 9.02 8.66 -15.70
C ASP A 144 9.62 8.77 -14.28
N LEU A 145 8.94 8.18 -13.29
CA LEU A 145 9.45 8.05 -11.92
C LEU A 145 10.24 6.75 -11.81
N LEU A 146 11.47 6.78 -11.31
CA LEU A 146 12.29 5.55 -11.26
C LEU A 146 11.68 4.43 -10.41
N PHE A 147 11.09 4.76 -9.26
CA PHE A 147 10.46 3.81 -8.35
C PHE A 147 9.60 4.56 -7.31
N PRO A 148 8.34 4.95 -7.63
CA PRO A 148 7.52 5.82 -6.79
C PRO A 148 6.93 5.10 -5.55
N ASN A 149 7.81 4.64 -4.67
CA ASN A 149 7.49 3.90 -3.45
C ASN A 149 7.66 4.81 -2.22
N GLY A 150 6.85 4.67 -1.17
CA GLY A 150 6.94 5.50 0.03
C GLY A 150 6.40 6.92 -0.12
N THR A 151 5.37 7.13 -0.95
CA THR A 151 4.80 8.47 -1.17
C THR A 151 4.06 9.00 0.07
N VAL A 152 4.15 10.30 0.30
CA VAL A 152 3.55 10.96 1.48
C VAL A 152 2.86 12.25 1.08
N ILE A 153 1.72 12.54 1.70
CA ILE A 153 0.98 13.78 1.45
C ILE A 153 1.32 14.79 2.55
N THR A 154 1.62 16.03 2.17
CA THR A 154 1.85 17.09 3.16
C THR A 154 0.59 17.39 3.98
N PRO A 155 0.72 17.87 5.23
CA PRO A 155 -0.45 18.13 6.09
C PRO A 155 -1.49 19.10 5.50
N ASP A 156 -1.09 19.98 4.59
CA ASP A 156 -1.99 20.90 3.89
C ASP A 156 -2.70 20.27 2.66
N GLY A 157 -2.37 19.01 2.33
CA GLY A 157 -2.93 18.25 1.22
C GLY A 157 -2.53 18.76 -0.17
N ARG A 158 -1.52 19.64 -0.27
CA ARG A 158 -1.17 20.31 -1.53
C ARG A 158 0.00 19.66 -2.26
N THR A 159 0.82 18.88 -1.55
CA THR A 159 1.99 18.21 -2.12
C THR A 159 1.90 16.72 -1.84
N LEU A 160 2.27 15.96 -2.86
CA LEU A 160 2.53 14.53 -2.85
C LEU A 160 3.97 14.31 -3.29
#